data_AF-A0A955JJ56-F1
#
_entry.id   AF-A0A955JJ56-F1
#
_cell.length_a   1.000
_cell.length_b   1.000
_cell.length_c   1.000
_cell.angle_alpha   90.00
_cell.angle_beta   90.00
_cell.angle_gamma   90.00
#
_symmetry.space_group_name_H-M   'P 1'
#
loop_
_entity.id
_entity.type
_entity.pdbx_description
1 polymer ?
#
loop_
_entity_poly.entity_id
_entity_poly.type
_entity_poly.pdbx_seq_one_letter_code
_entity_poly.pdbx_strand_id
1 'polypeptide(L)'
;MCDVVVTTLEGIDYRRSLVVTGSKKPTPYERDRLFLSLYKSLQHRSTSLTDAGALADAITAKLAVQAKSGALQKSQIVRAVQVALTRFDKLAAAHYAALHKGA
;
A
#
# COMPACT_ATOMS: atom_id res chain seq x y z
N MET A 1 -29.07 18.83 -9.96
CA MET A 1 -27.82 19.45 -10.45
C MET A 1 -26.68 18.50 -10.13
N CYS A 2 -26.19 17.76 -11.12
CA CYS A 2 -25.01 16.92 -10.98
C CYS A 2 -23.78 17.78 -11.24
N ASP A 3 -23.19 18.29 -10.17
CA ASP A 3 -21.87 18.93 -10.20
C ASP A 3 -20.80 17.84 -10.15
N VAL A 4 -20.70 17.04 -11.21
CA VAL A 4 -19.55 16.16 -11.40
C VAL A 4 -18.47 17.02 -12.04
N VAL A 5 -17.69 17.65 -11.19
CA VAL A 5 -16.38 18.20 -11.54
C VAL A 5 -15.50 17.03 -11.97
N VAL A 6 -15.50 16.73 -13.27
CA VAL A 6 -14.46 15.89 -13.88
C VAL A 6 -13.20 16.75 -13.96
N THR A 7 -12.45 16.81 -12.86
CA THR A 7 -11.07 17.28 -12.93
C THR A 7 -10.26 16.18 -13.59
N THR A 8 -10.04 16.27 -14.90
CA THR A 8 -8.95 15.55 -15.55
C THR A 8 -7.65 16.10 -14.99
N LEU A 9 -7.15 15.47 -13.93
CA LEU A 9 -5.78 15.65 -13.49
C LEU A 9 -4.88 14.97 -14.54
N GLU A 10 -4.44 15.74 -15.54
CA GLU A 10 -3.31 15.38 -16.42
C GLU A 10 -1.96 15.45 -15.67
N GLY A 11 -1.96 15.17 -14.37
CA GLY A 11 -0.75 14.74 -13.69
C GLY A 11 -0.55 13.30 -14.10
N ILE A 12 0.58 12.97 -14.73
CA ILE A 12 1.00 11.57 -14.89
C ILE A 12 0.89 10.93 -13.50
N ASP A 13 -0.15 10.13 -13.26
CA ASP A 13 -0.36 9.44 -12.00
C ASP A 13 0.67 8.31 -11.96
N TYR A 14 1.90 8.65 -11.58
CA TYR A 14 3.01 7.71 -11.46
C TYR A 14 2.67 6.56 -10.49
N ARG A 15 1.63 6.73 -9.64
CA ARG A 15 1.05 5.67 -8.81
C ARG A 15 0.50 4.50 -9.64
N ARG A 16 -0.03 4.73 -10.85
CA ARG A 16 -0.45 3.68 -11.80
C ARG A 16 0.68 3.15 -12.70
N SER A 17 1.81 3.85 -12.81
CA SER A 17 3.00 3.38 -13.56
C SER A 17 3.89 2.42 -12.77
N LEU A 18 3.56 2.14 -11.51
CA LEU A 18 4.29 1.19 -10.69
C LEU A 18 3.84 -0.23 -11.00
N VAL A 19 4.76 -1.06 -11.44
CA VAL A 19 4.52 -2.48 -11.73
C VAL A 19 5.06 -3.31 -10.58
N VAL A 20 4.21 -4.14 -9.99
CA VAL A 20 4.63 -5.11 -8.98
C VAL A 20 5.16 -6.35 -9.68
N THR A 21 6.44 -6.63 -9.43
CA THR A 21 7.17 -7.82 -9.87
C THR A 21 7.33 -8.78 -8.70
N GLY A 22 7.19 -10.08 -8.93
CA GLY A 22 7.19 -11.09 -7.85
C GLY A 22 6.06 -12.12 -7.92
N SER A 23 5.31 -12.14 -9.01
CA SER A 23 4.41 -13.24 -9.39
C SER A 23 4.72 -13.63 -10.83
N LYS A 24 4.25 -14.81 -11.29
CA LYS A 24 4.46 -15.30 -12.67
C LYS A 24 4.11 -14.28 -13.77
N LYS A 25 3.27 -13.28 -13.45
CA LYS A 25 2.95 -12.14 -14.30
C LYS A 25 3.13 -10.82 -13.53
N PRO A 26 3.75 -9.79 -14.14
CA PRO A 26 3.79 -8.46 -13.57
C PRO A 26 2.37 -7.87 -13.51
N THR A 27 2.00 -7.30 -12.37
CA THR A 27 0.68 -6.70 -12.16
C THR A 27 0.84 -5.24 -11.77
N PRO A 28 -0.09 -4.34 -12.16
CA PRO A 28 -0.05 -2.96 -11.70
C PRO A 28 -0.15 -2.89 -10.18
N TYR A 29 0.54 -1.91 -9.60
CA TYR A 29 0.44 -1.61 -8.17
C TYR A 29 -0.92 -1.01 -7.85
N GLU A 30 -1.65 -1.65 -6.94
CA GLU A 30 -2.96 -1.19 -6.48
C GLU A 30 -2.88 -0.76 -5.02
N ARG A 31 -3.04 0.54 -4.76
CA ARG A 31 -3.09 1.09 -3.39
C ARG A 31 -4.22 0.46 -2.57
N ASP A 32 -5.39 0.24 -3.17
CA ASP A 32 -6.54 -0.34 -2.47
C ASP A 32 -6.26 -1.73 -1.91
N ARG A 33 -5.49 -2.56 -2.63
CA ARG A 33 -5.06 -3.86 -2.09
C ARG A 33 -4.18 -3.70 -0.86
N LEU A 34 -3.27 -2.73 -0.87
CA LEU A 34 -2.43 -2.43 0.27
C LEU A 34 -3.28 -1.94 1.46
N PHE A 35 -4.23 -1.04 1.19
CA PHE A 35 -5.15 -0.52 2.20
C PHE A 35 -5.96 -1.64 2.86
N LEU A 36 -6.56 -2.55 2.08
CA LEU A 36 -7.33 -3.67 2.61
C LEU A 36 -6.49 -4.59 3.50
N SER A 37 -5.24 -4.86 3.11
CA SER A 37 -4.32 -5.66 3.92
C SER A 37 -3.92 -4.96 5.23
N LEU A 38 -3.69 -3.65 5.19
CA LEU A 38 -3.41 -2.84 6.38
C LEU A 38 -4.63 -2.75 7.29
N TYR A 39 -5.80 -2.50 6.73
CA TYR A 39 -7.05 -2.42 7.45
C TYR A 39 -7.32 -3.72 8.22
N LYS A 40 -7.23 -4.88 7.54
CA LYS A 40 -7.36 -6.20 8.18
C LYS A 40 -6.39 -6.38 9.36
N SER A 41 -5.18 -5.86 9.24
CA SER A 41 -4.16 -5.95 10.30
C SER A 41 -4.43 -4.99 11.47
N LEU A 42 -5.11 -3.87 11.21
CA LEU A 42 -5.45 -2.83 12.18
C LEU A 42 -6.87 -2.96 12.75
N GLN A 43 -7.68 -3.94 12.33
CA GLN A 43 -9.09 -4.10 12.75
C GLN A 43 -9.31 -4.13 14.27
N HIS A 44 -8.29 -4.45 15.06
CA HIS A 44 -8.34 -4.41 16.51
C HIS A 44 -8.40 -2.98 17.09
N ARG A 45 -8.17 -1.94 16.27
CA ARG A 45 -8.26 -0.53 16.68
C ARG A 45 -9.54 0.14 16.18
N SER A 46 -10.07 1.03 17.01
CA SER A 46 -11.21 1.88 16.68
C SER A 46 -10.90 2.88 15.54
N THR A 47 -9.62 3.26 15.37
CA THR A 47 -9.14 4.19 14.33
C THR A 47 -8.62 3.48 13.06
N SER A 48 -8.88 2.16 12.94
CA SER A 48 -8.34 1.29 11.89
C SER A 48 -8.53 1.80 10.45
N LEU A 49 -9.67 2.40 10.13
CA LEU A 49 -9.97 2.91 8.80
C LEU A 49 -9.06 4.11 8.44
N THR A 50 -8.99 5.10 9.33
CA THR A 50 -8.19 6.31 9.14
C THR A 50 -6.70 6.00 9.13
N ASP A 51 -6.24 5.16 10.06
CA ASP A 51 -4.84 4.76 10.18
C ASP A 51 -4.39 3.94 8.97
N ALA A 52 -5.21 2.99 8.51
CA ALA A 52 -4.92 2.21 7.30
C ALA A 52 -4.80 3.12 6.06
N GLY A 53 -5.66 4.14 5.96
CA GLY A 53 -5.64 5.11 4.86
C GLY A 53 -4.36 5.94 4.84
N ALA A 54 -3.98 6.47 6.00
CA ALA A 54 -2.77 7.27 6.18
C ALA A 54 -1.49 6.43 5.96
N LEU A 55 -1.44 5.22 6.52
CA LEU A 55 -0.32 4.29 6.32
C LEU A 55 -0.20 3.86 4.86
N ALA A 56 -1.31 3.56 4.18
CA ALA A 56 -1.30 3.23 2.76
C ALA A 56 -0.72 4.37 1.92
N ASP A 57 -1.11 5.63 2.20
CA ASP A 57 -0.57 6.79 1.48
C ASP A 57 0.93 6.97 1.73
N ALA A 58 1.34 6.94 3.00
CA ALA A 58 2.74 7.11 3.40
C ALA A 58 3.65 6.01 2.82
N ILE A 59 3.19 4.76 2.83
CA ILE A 59 3.93 3.63 2.24
C ILE A 59 3.97 3.77 0.72
N THR A 60 2.87 4.14 0.08
CA THR A 60 2.82 4.37 -1.38
C THR A 60 3.81 5.46 -1.80
N ALA A 61 3.85 6.59 -1.08
CA ALA A 61 4.77 7.68 -1.35
C ALA A 61 6.23 7.22 -1.19
N LYS A 62 6.54 6.45 -0.13
CA LYS A 62 7.87 5.91 0.09
C LYS A 62 8.28 4.91 -0.99
N LEU A 63 7.37 4.05 -1.42
CA LEU A 63 7.59 3.09 -2.49
C LEU A 63 7.80 3.79 -3.84
N ALA A 64 7.05 4.85 -4.14
CA ALA A 64 7.24 5.62 -5.36
C ALA A 64 8.65 6.22 -5.45
N VAL A 65 9.21 6.70 -4.34
CA VAL A 65 10.60 7.19 -4.28
C VAL A 65 11.62 6.06 -4.41
N GLN A 66 11.32 4.87 -3.89
CA GLN A 66 12.21 3.70 -3.94
C GLN A 66 12.13 2.90 -5.25
N ALA A 67 11.08 3.09 -6.05
CA ALA A 67 10.86 2.38 -7.30
C ALA A 67 11.86 2.84 -8.36
N LYS A 68 12.96 2.09 -8.51
CA LYS A 68 13.87 2.26 -9.65
C LYS A 68 13.21 1.70 -10.92
N SER A 69 13.11 2.52 -11.96
CA SER A 69 12.51 2.18 -13.26
C SER A 69 11.04 1.74 -13.21
N GLY A 70 10.26 2.21 -12.23
CA GLY A 70 8.82 1.92 -12.15
C GLY A 70 8.48 0.47 -11.77
N ALA A 71 9.47 -0.35 -11.39
CA ALA A 71 9.24 -1.71 -10.93
C ALA A 71 9.43 -1.81 -9.41
N LEU A 72 8.45 -2.43 -8.75
CA LEU A 72 8.47 -2.71 -7.31
C LEU A 72 8.40 -4.21 -7.08
N GLN A 73 9.30 -4.75 -6.26
CA GLN A 73 9.17 -6.14 -5.86
C GLN A 73 8.13 -6.29 -4.75
N LYS A 74 7.36 -7.38 -4.77
CA LYS A 74 6.43 -7.73 -3.67
C LYS A 74 7.14 -7.76 -2.31
N SER A 75 8.37 -8.28 -2.26
CA SER A 75 9.22 -8.28 -1.07
C SER A 75 9.55 -6.88 -0.54
N GLN A 76 9.79 -5.90 -1.43
CA GLN A 76 10.03 -4.50 -1.07
C GLN A 76 8.79 -3.89 -0.42
N ILE A 77 7.61 -4.15 -0.99
CA ILE A 77 6.31 -3.68 -0.47
C ILE A 77 6.07 -4.28 0.92
N VAL A 78 6.20 -5.60 1.06
CA VAL A 78 6.03 -6.29 2.35
C VAL A 78 7.00 -5.75 3.40
N ARG A 79 8.28 -5.55 3.05
CA ARG A 79 9.28 -4.99 3.96
C ARG A 79 8.95 -3.54 4.36
N ALA A 80 8.54 -2.70 3.42
CA ALA A 80 8.17 -1.31 3.70
C ALA A 80 6.97 -1.25 4.66
N VAL A 81 5.97 -2.11 4.44
CA VAL A 81 4.80 -2.24 5.32
C VAL A 81 5.21 -2.74 6.70
N GLN A 82 6.04 -3.78 6.77
CA GLN A 82 6.49 -4.31 8.06
C GLN A 82 7.24 -3.25 8.87
N VAL A 83 8.11 -2.46 8.24
CA VAL A 83 8.84 -1.38 8.91
C VAL A 83 7.90 -0.29 9.40
N ALA A 84 6.91 0.09 8.59
CA ALA A 84 5.90 1.08 8.99
C ALA A 84 5.04 0.59 10.16
N LEU A 85 4.50 -0.63 10.06
CA LEU A 85 3.70 -1.24 11.10
C LEU A 85 4.51 -1.47 12.38
N THR A 86 5.75 -1.94 12.31
CA THR A 86 6.57 -2.18 13.51
C THR A 86 6.81 -0.89 14.32
N ARG A 87 6.88 0.26 13.64
CA ARG A 87 7.02 1.58 14.28
C ARG A 87 5.69 2.13 14.80
N PHE A 88 4.59 1.81 14.13
CA PHE A 88 3.26 2.30 14.48
C PHE A 88 2.60 1.44 15.56
N ASP A 89 2.48 0.13 15.28
CA ASP A 89 1.82 -0.85 16.14
C ASP A 89 2.43 -2.25 15.92
N LYS A 90 3.11 -2.77 16.95
CA LYS A 90 3.76 -4.08 16.91
C LYS A 90 2.78 -5.25 16.75
N LEU A 91 1.57 -5.13 17.28
CA LEU A 91 0.53 -6.16 17.16
C LEU A 91 0.01 -6.20 15.72
N ALA A 92 -0.28 -5.04 15.13
CA ALA A 92 -0.62 -4.94 13.71
C ALA A 92 0.47 -5.50 12.80
N ALA A 93 1.74 -5.26 13.12
CA ALA A 93 2.89 -5.82 12.40
C ALA A 93 2.90 -7.36 12.46
N ALA A 94 2.61 -7.94 13.63
CA ALA A 94 2.51 -9.39 13.80
C ALA A 94 1.32 -9.98 13.02
N HIS A 95 0.14 -9.34 13.05
CA HIS A 95 -1.02 -9.74 12.25
C HIS A 95 -0.73 -9.70 10.75
N TYR A 96 -0.11 -8.61 10.28
CA TYR A 96 0.26 -8.46 8.87
C TYR A 96 1.28 -9.52 8.44
N ALA A 97 2.28 -9.79 9.28
CA ALA A 97 3.29 -10.81 9.03
C ALA A 97 2.67 -12.22 8.99
N ALA A 98 1.70 -12.52 9.86
CA ALA A 98 0.98 -13.79 9.82
C ALA A 98 0.12 -13.93 8.55
N LEU A 99 -0.56 -12.86 8.13
CA LEU A 99 -1.37 -12.81 6.91
C LEU A 99 -0.52 -13.04 5.64
N HIS A 100 0.75 -12.61 5.65
CA HIS A 100 1.66 -12.68 4.51
C HIS A 100 2.79 -13.71 4.66
N LYS A 101 2.74 -14.59 5.68
CA LYS A 101 3.83 -15.55 6.00
C LYS A 101 4.03 -16.68 4.98
N GLY A 102 3.34 -16.66 3.84
CA GLY A 102 3.46 -17.62 2.75
C GLY A 102 3.45 -16.98 1.35
N ALA A 103 3.83 -15.70 1.25
CA ALA A 103 3.66 -14.85 0.09
C ALA A 103 4.93 -14.61 -0.73
#